data_AF-A0A9E2Z7H0-F1
#
_entry.id   AF-A0A9E2Z7H0-F1
#
_cell.length_a   1.000
_cell.length_b   1.000
_cell.length_c   1.000
_cell.angle_alpha   90.00
_cell.angle_beta   90.00
_cell.angle_gamma   90.00
#
_symmetry.space_group_name_H-M   'P 1'
#
loop_
_entity.id
_entity.type
_entity.pdbx_description
1 polymer ?
#
loop_
_entity_poly.entity_id
_entity_poly.type
_entity_poly.pdbx_seq_one_letter_code
_entity_poly.pdbx_strand_id
1 'polypeptide(L)'
;MSRSDPRERLLATATRLFDAEGIRAIGVERLVAETPVTRATFYRHFPTKDDLVVAYLRATDSHVRASVAERTRGLAGRDAILAIFEWLASAMRRRDFRGCTFTNAAAEYPRVDHPVRVAVRAYRDWFRDTLRTHLIEAGHPDPDR
;
A
#
# COMPACT_ATOMS: atom_id res chain seq x y z
N MET A 1 -12.93 -21.08 15.59
CA MET A 1 -12.16 -19.91 15.11
C MET A 1 -11.19 -20.42 14.06
N SER A 2 -11.40 -20.11 12.79
CA SER A 2 -10.48 -20.53 11.72
C SER A 2 -9.11 -19.91 11.99
N ARG A 3 -8.07 -20.74 12.16
CA ARG A 3 -6.68 -20.26 12.24
C ARG A 3 -6.37 -19.68 10.87
N SER A 4 -6.32 -18.36 10.75
CA SER A 4 -5.90 -17.69 9.51
C SER A 4 -4.57 -18.28 9.01
N ASP A 5 -4.38 -18.36 7.69
CA ASP A 5 -3.20 -18.97 7.07
C ASP A 5 -1.90 -18.34 7.64
N PRO A 6 -0.85 -19.13 8.00
CA PRO A 6 0.45 -18.57 8.41
C PRO A 6 0.96 -17.41 7.54
N ARG A 7 0.72 -17.45 6.22
CA ARG A 7 1.07 -16.35 5.31
C ARG A 7 0.31 -15.06 5.62
N GLU A 8 -0.99 -15.15 5.89
CA GLU A 8 -1.84 -14.00 6.24
C GLU A 8 -1.43 -13.41 7.58
N ARG A 9 -1.12 -14.24 8.58
CA ARG A 9 -0.66 -13.76 9.90
C ARG A 9 0.68 -13.03 9.81
N LEU A 10 1.60 -13.56 9.01
CA LEU A 10 2.87 -12.91 8.72
C LEU A 10 2.65 -11.55 8.05
N LEU A 11 1.79 -11.51 7.02
CA LEU A 11 1.47 -10.28 6.30
C LEU A 11 0.82 -9.24 7.23
N ALA A 12 -0.16 -9.64 8.04
CA ALA A 12 -0.82 -8.75 8.99
C ALA A 12 0.14 -8.17 10.04
N THR A 13 1.03 -9.00 10.57
CA THR A 13 2.06 -8.56 11.53
C THR A 13 3.06 -7.61 10.87
N ALA A 14 3.48 -7.92 9.65
CA ALA A 14 4.35 -7.08 8.85
C ALA A 14 3.73 -5.72 8.56
N THR A 15 2.46 -5.68 8.11
CA THR A 15 1.71 -4.43 7.88
C THR A 15 1.74 -3.55 9.12
N ARG A 16 1.35 -4.08 10.28
CA ARG A 16 1.32 -3.32 11.54
C ARG A 16 2.70 -2.76 11.90
N LEU A 17 3.75 -3.58 11.80
CA LEU A 17 5.10 -3.17 12.19
C LEU A 17 5.71 -2.17 11.20
N PHE A 18 5.56 -2.42 9.89
CA PHE A 18 6.09 -1.53 8.86
C PHE A 18 5.37 -0.17 8.84
N ASP A 19 4.06 -0.12 9.05
CA ASP A 19 3.31 1.14 9.17
C ASP A 19 3.75 1.96 10.39
N ALA A 20 4.06 1.29 11.51
CA ALA A 20 4.41 1.96 12.75
C ALA A 20 5.86 2.43 12.80
N GLU A 21 6.80 1.65 12.25
CA GLU A 21 8.23 1.77 12.54
C GLU A 21 9.14 1.80 11.30
N GLY A 22 8.56 1.67 10.11
CA GLY A 22 9.31 1.60 8.85
C GLY A 22 9.79 0.19 8.51
N ILE A 23 10.19 -0.02 7.26
CA ILE A 23 10.46 -1.36 6.73
C ILE A 23 11.83 -1.85 7.20
N ARG A 24 12.90 -1.05 7.06
CA ARG A 24 14.28 -1.44 7.33
C ARG A 24 14.55 -1.68 8.80
N ALA A 25 13.86 -0.97 9.70
CA ALA A 25 13.99 -1.15 11.14
C ALA A 25 13.54 -2.54 11.64
N ILE A 26 12.68 -3.22 10.87
CA ILE A 26 12.05 -4.49 11.28
C ILE A 26 12.75 -5.68 10.63
N GLY A 27 13.52 -6.44 11.40
CA GLY A 27 14.17 -7.68 10.92
C GLY A 27 13.21 -8.88 10.80
N VAL A 28 13.63 -9.91 10.05
CA VAL A 28 12.88 -11.19 9.95
C VAL A 28 12.69 -11.83 11.32
N GLU A 29 13.71 -11.79 12.18
CA GLU A 29 13.63 -12.37 13.53
C GLU A 29 12.54 -11.70 14.37
N ARG A 30 12.36 -10.38 14.25
CA ARG A 30 11.29 -9.65 14.94
C ARG A 30 9.91 -10.04 14.41
N LEU A 31 9.78 -10.17 13.08
CA LEU A 31 8.53 -10.63 12.46
C LEU A 31 8.14 -12.04 12.93
N VAL A 32 9.12 -12.94 13.04
CA VAL A 32 8.93 -14.31 13.51
C VAL A 32 8.64 -14.33 15.01
N ALA A 33 9.26 -13.48 15.82
CA ALA A 33 8.98 -13.40 17.26
C ALA A 33 7.57 -12.87 17.56
N GLU A 34 7.07 -11.92 16.75
CA GLU A 34 5.74 -11.32 16.91
C GLU A 34 4.62 -12.08 16.18
N THR A 35 4.95 -13.16 15.47
CA THR A 35 3.98 -14.00 14.75
C THR A 35 4.11 -15.45 15.22
N PRO A 36 3.03 -16.21 15.46
CA PRO A 36 3.12 -17.62 15.85
C PRO A 36 3.49 -18.51 14.63
N VAL A 37 4.71 -18.35 14.12
CA VAL A 37 5.33 -19.10 13.03
C VAL A 37 6.82 -19.27 13.31
N THR A 38 7.45 -20.24 12.65
CA THR A 38 8.90 -20.44 12.71
C THR A 38 9.61 -19.67 11.59
N ARG A 39 10.94 -19.46 11.73
CA ARG A 39 11.77 -18.92 10.65
C ARG A 39 11.68 -19.75 9.36
N ALA A 40 11.67 -21.07 9.46
CA ALA A 40 11.46 -21.96 8.31
C ALA A 40 10.08 -21.73 7.65
N THR A 41 9.05 -21.47 8.45
CA THR A 41 7.72 -21.12 7.93
C THR A 41 7.71 -19.76 7.25
N PHE A 42 8.41 -18.75 7.79
CA PHE A 42 8.59 -17.47 7.12
C PHE A 42 9.15 -17.66 5.71
N TYR A 43 10.30 -18.32 5.58
CA TYR A 43 10.98 -18.48 4.29
C TYR A 43 10.23 -19.38 3.32
N ARG A 44 9.38 -20.30 3.81
CA ARG A 44 8.47 -21.09 2.97
C ARG A 44 7.42 -20.22 2.26
N HIS A 45 6.95 -19.15 2.91
CA HIS A 45 5.92 -18.26 2.35
C HIS A 45 6.50 -17.02 1.67
N PHE A 46 7.64 -16.52 2.15
CA PHE A 46 8.33 -15.34 1.66
C PHE A 46 9.84 -15.65 1.57
N PRO A 47 10.36 -16.03 0.39
CA PRO A 47 11.75 -16.43 0.20
C PRO A 47 12.76 -15.37 0.67
N THR A 48 12.38 -14.10 0.59
CA THR A 48 13.13 -12.98 1.15
C THR A 48 12.22 -12.06 1.96
N LYS A 49 12.82 -11.17 2.76
CA LYS A 49 12.07 -10.08 3.40
C LYS A 49 11.45 -9.15 2.36
N ASP A 50 12.12 -8.91 1.24
CA ASP A 50 11.60 -8.04 0.19
C ASP A 50 10.36 -8.62 -0.48
N ASP A 51 10.23 -9.95 -0.59
CA ASP A 51 8.99 -10.60 -1.04
C ASP A 51 7.81 -10.30 -0.11
N LEU A 52 8.05 -10.30 1.21
CA LEU A 52 7.04 -9.89 2.19
C LEU A 52 6.71 -8.40 2.06
N VAL A 53 7.70 -7.53 1.84
CA VAL A 53 7.48 -6.09 1.65
C VAL A 53 6.65 -5.84 0.38
N VAL A 54 6.93 -6.55 -0.71
CA VAL A 54 6.13 -6.48 -1.94
C VAL A 54 4.71 -6.95 -1.69
N ALA A 55 4.52 -8.04 -0.94
CA ALA A 55 3.19 -8.53 -0.57
C ALA A 55 2.40 -7.51 0.29
N TYR A 56 3.08 -6.86 1.23
CA TYR A 56 2.54 -5.76 2.02
C TYR A 56 2.08 -4.60 1.14
N LEU A 57 2.93 -4.09 0.24
CA LEU A 57 2.57 -3.01 -0.67
C LEU A 57 1.41 -3.37 -1.59
N ARG A 58 1.35 -4.62 -2.08
CA ARG A 58 0.23 -5.10 -2.90
C ARG A 58 -1.08 -5.19 -2.11
N ALA A 59 -1.03 -5.61 -0.84
CA ALA A 59 -2.22 -5.63 0.02
C ALA A 59 -2.74 -4.20 0.26
N THR A 60 -1.85 -3.26 0.54
CA THR A 60 -2.18 -1.84 0.68
C THR A 60 -2.74 -1.27 -0.62
N ASP A 61 -2.14 -1.58 -1.77
CA ASP A 61 -2.61 -1.16 -3.09
C ASP A 61 -4.05 -1.65 -3.35
N SER A 62 -4.32 -2.94 -3.17
CA SER A 62 -5.66 -3.51 -3.29
C SER A 62 -6.68 -2.84 -2.38
N HIS A 63 -6.32 -2.53 -1.12
CA HIS A 63 -7.20 -1.83 -0.20
C HIS A 63 -7.52 -0.40 -0.65
N VAL A 64 -6.51 0.33 -1.14
CA VAL A 64 -6.67 1.69 -1.66
C VAL A 64 -7.56 1.68 -2.91
N ARG A 65 -7.30 0.77 -3.86
CA ARG A 65 -8.12 0.62 -5.08
C ARG A 65 -9.58 0.34 -4.77
N ALA A 66 -9.84 -0.60 -3.86
CA ALA A 66 -11.20 -0.90 -3.42
C ALA A 66 -11.86 0.32 -2.75
N SER A 67 -11.11 1.06 -1.93
CA SER A 67 -11.60 2.26 -1.25
C SER A 67 -11.93 3.39 -2.22
N VAL A 68 -11.13 3.57 -3.27
CA VAL A 68 -11.39 4.54 -4.35
C VAL A 68 -12.63 4.13 -5.14
N ALA A 69 -12.67 2.88 -5.62
CA ALA A 69 -13.80 2.37 -6.41
C ALA A 69 -15.15 2.45 -5.67
N GLU A 70 -15.15 2.18 -4.36
CA GLU A 70 -16.32 2.33 -3.51
C GLU A 70 -16.82 3.78 -3.49
N ARG A 71 -15.91 4.73 -3.28
CA ARG A 71 -16.23 6.15 -3.04
C ARG A 71 -16.57 6.90 -4.30
N THR A 72 -16.03 6.48 -5.44
CA THR A 72 -16.34 7.07 -6.74
C THR A 72 -17.51 6.39 -7.43
N ARG A 73 -18.18 5.41 -6.80
CA ARG A 73 -19.29 4.71 -7.41
C ARG A 73 -20.41 5.69 -7.79
N GLY A 74 -20.73 5.74 -9.07
CA GLY A 74 -21.76 6.63 -9.62
C GLY A 74 -21.34 8.09 -9.70
N LEU A 75 -20.08 8.41 -9.40
CA LEU A 75 -19.48 9.73 -9.56
C LEU A 75 -18.54 9.71 -10.78
N ALA A 76 -18.33 10.89 -11.37
CA ALA A 76 -17.40 11.11 -12.46
C ALA A 76 -16.82 12.52 -12.34
N GLY A 77 -15.77 12.81 -13.12
CA GLY A 77 -15.27 14.16 -13.22
C GLY A 77 -14.79 14.75 -11.89
N ARG A 78 -15.15 16.01 -11.65
CA ARG A 78 -14.79 16.76 -10.43
C ARG A 78 -15.29 16.10 -9.15
N ASP A 79 -16.49 15.53 -9.16
CA ASP A 79 -17.09 14.98 -7.93
C ASP A 79 -16.38 13.71 -7.48
N ALA A 80 -15.97 12.85 -8.41
CA ALA A 80 -15.16 11.68 -8.11
C ALA A 80 -13.79 12.08 -7.54
N ILE A 81 -13.15 13.10 -8.11
CA ILE A 81 -11.87 13.64 -7.62
C ILE A 81 -12.01 14.13 -6.17
N LEU A 82 -13.04 14.95 -5.90
CA LEU A 82 -13.29 15.46 -4.55
C LEU A 82 -13.53 14.33 -3.55
N ALA A 83 -14.31 13.31 -3.90
CA ALA A 83 -14.54 12.15 -3.04
C ALA A 83 -13.24 11.39 -2.69
N ILE A 84 -12.32 11.25 -3.66
CA ILE A 84 -10.99 10.66 -3.42
C ILE A 84 -10.19 11.53 -2.44
N PHE A 85 -10.13 12.84 -2.68
CA PHE A 85 -9.34 13.75 -1.84
C PHE A 85 -9.91 13.91 -0.43
N GLU A 86 -11.23 13.91 -0.26
CA GLU A 86 -11.88 13.91 1.06
C GLU A 86 -11.52 12.66 1.86
N TRP A 87 -11.48 11.50 1.21
CA TRP A 87 -11.04 10.26 1.84
C TRP A 87 -9.57 10.30 2.24
N LEU A 88 -8.68 10.77 1.37
CA LEU A 88 -7.28 10.96 1.69
C LEU A 88 -7.10 11.95 2.86
N ALA A 89 -7.81 13.08 2.84
CA ALA A 89 -7.78 14.07 3.90
C ALA A 89 -8.33 13.52 5.23
N SER A 90 -9.31 12.61 5.19
CA SER A 90 -9.80 11.88 6.37
C SER A 90 -8.73 10.96 6.94
N ALA A 91 -8.06 10.18 6.07
CA ALA A 91 -6.95 9.32 6.49
C ALA A 91 -5.81 10.12 7.13
N MET A 92 -5.44 11.26 6.54
CA MET A 92 -4.39 12.16 7.03
C MET A 92 -4.70 12.80 8.40
N ARG A 93 -5.98 12.89 8.78
CA ARG A 93 -6.41 13.44 10.07
C ARG A 93 -6.31 12.44 11.22
N ARG A 94 -6.09 11.16 10.94
CA ARG A 94 -5.93 10.15 11.99
C ARG A 94 -4.61 10.36 12.74
N ARG A 95 -4.62 10.20 14.07
CA ARG A 95 -3.43 10.37 14.92
C ARG A 95 -2.30 9.39 14.61
N ASP A 96 -2.64 8.24 14.06
CA ASP A 96 -1.71 7.18 13.67
C ASP A 96 -1.27 7.29 12.21
N PHE A 97 -1.64 8.36 11.49
CA PHE A 97 -1.19 8.57 10.13
C PHE A 97 0.32 8.87 10.07
N ARG A 98 1.07 8.02 9.37
CA ARG A 98 2.53 8.11 9.23
C ARG A 98 2.98 8.51 7.82
N GLY A 99 2.10 9.13 7.05
CA GLY A 99 2.35 9.44 5.64
C GLY A 99 1.89 8.32 4.71
N CYS A 100 2.20 8.47 3.42
CA CYS A 100 1.85 7.49 2.40
C CYS A 100 2.81 6.29 2.48
N THR A 101 2.28 5.10 2.73
CA THR A 101 3.00 3.81 2.72
C THR A 101 3.97 3.67 1.54
N PHE A 102 3.54 4.02 0.32
CA PHE A 102 4.36 3.91 -0.88
C PHE A 102 5.49 4.95 -0.95
N THR A 103 5.27 6.16 -0.43
CA THR A 103 6.31 7.20 -0.35
C THR A 103 7.37 6.81 0.67
N ASN A 104 6.95 6.32 1.84
CA ASN A 104 7.85 5.84 2.88
C ASN A 104 8.70 4.66 2.37
N ALA A 105 8.08 3.68 1.72
CA ALA A 105 8.81 2.57 1.10
C ALA A 105 9.80 3.05 0.02
N ALA A 106 9.45 4.03 -0.80
CA ALA A 106 10.38 4.57 -1.80
C ALA A 106 11.60 5.26 -1.18
N ALA A 107 11.43 5.94 -0.05
CA ALA A 107 12.51 6.58 0.68
C ALA A 107 13.51 5.54 1.24
N GLU A 108 13.01 4.38 1.65
CA GLU A 108 13.85 3.30 2.17
C GLU A 108 14.51 2.45 1.07
N TYR A 109 14.03 2.48 -0.17
CA TYR A 109 14.56 1.65 -1.27
C TYR A 109 15.04 2.53 -2.44
N PRO A 110 16.32 2.94 -2.51
CA PRO A 110 16.79 3.91 -3.49
C PRO A 110 16.93 3.37 -4.92
N ARG A 111 17.20 2.07 -5.08
CA ARG A 111 17.41 1.43 -6.39
C ARG A 111 16.12 1.32 -7.19
N VAL A 112 16.09 1.93 -8.37
CA VAL A 112 14.88 2.05 -9.20
C VAL A 112 14.34 0.73 -9.73
N ASP A 113 15.21 -0.27 -9.89
CA ASP A 113 14.91 -1.61 -10.40
C ASP A 113 14.57 -2.61 -9.29
N HIS A 114 14.66 -2.20 -8.03
CA HIS A 114 14.32 -3.05 -6.89
C HIS A 114 12.83 -3.45 -6.93
N PRO A 115 12.44 -4.71 -6.64
CA PRO A 115 11.04 -5.15 -6.71
C PRO A 115 10.06 -4.28 -5.90
N VAL A 116 10.49 -3.80 -4.72
CA VAL A 116 9.72 -2.83 -3.91
C VAL A 116 9.46 -1.53 -4.67
N ARG A 117 10.44 -1.02 -5.42
CA ARG A 117 10.28 0.20 -6.22
C ARG A 117 9.41 0.00 -7.45
N VAL A 118 9.42 -1.20 -8.04
CA VAL A 118 8.47 -1.60 -9.07
C VAL A 118 7.03 -1.58 -8.53
N ALA A 119 6.80 -2.15 -7.33
CA ALA A 119 5.48 -2.13 -6.70
C ALA A 119 5.00 -0.70 -6.37
N VAL A 120 5.89 0.16 -5.86
CA VAL A 120 5.58 1.58 -5.62
C VAL A 120 5.20 2.30 -6.92
N ARG A 121 5.95 2.06 -8.01
CA ARG A 121 5.66 2.69 -9.30
C ARG A 121 4.30 2.27 -9.83
N ALA A 122 3.98 0.98 -9.79
CA ALA A 122 2.70 0.45 -10.24
C ALA A 122 1.50 1.10 -9.52
N TYR A 123 1.61 1.34 -8.20
CA TYR A 123 0.59 2.09 -7.45
C TYR A 123 0.48 3.54 -7.92
N ARG A 124 1.62 4.24 -8.07
CA ARG A 124 1.65 5.66 -8.45
C ARG A 124 1.11 5.89 -9.86
N ASP A 125 1.45 5.02 -10.79
CA ASP A 125 0.98 5.08 -12.17
C ASP A 125 -0.54 4.87 -12.20
N TRP A 126 -1.06 3.85 -11.52
CA TRP A 126 -2.51 3.65 -11.41
C TRP A 126 -3.23 4.84 -10.77
N PHE A 127 -2.70 5.39 -9.67
CA PHE A 127 -3.36 6.50 -8.99
C PHE A 127 -3.38 7.75 -9.87
N ARG A 128 -2.28 8.03 -10.60
CA ARG A 128 -2.22 9.09 -11.61
C ARG A 128 -3.25 8.86 -12.71
N ASP A 129 -3.31 7.66 -13.27
CA ASP A 129 -4.22 7.34 -14.37
C ASP A 129 -5.69 7.43 -13.94
N THR A 130 -6.00 7.06 -12.69
CA THR A 130 -7.34 7.21 -12.12
C THR A 130 -7.75 8.68 -12.04
N LEU A 131 -6.88 9.56 -11.54
CA LEU A 131 -7.15 10.98 -11.49
C LEU A 131 -7.24 11.59 -12.89
N ARG A 132 -6.35 11.18 -13.80
CA ARG A 132 -6.36 11.61 -15.21
C ARG A 132 -7.69 11.29 -15.89
N THR A 133 -8.23 10.09 -15.70
CA THR A 133 -9.55 9.70 -16.25
C THR A 133 -10.63 10.67 -15.78
N HIS A 134 -10.69 10.96 -14.49
CA HIS A 134 -11.68 11.90 -13.97
C HIS A 134 -11.39 13.36 -14.39
N LEU A 135 -10.15 13.76 -14.61
CA LEU A 135 -9.84 15.08 -15.17
C LEU A 135 -10.34 15.22 -16.61
N ILE A 136 -10.21 14.16 -17.42
CA ILE A 136 -10.76 14.10 -18.78
C ILE A 136 -12.30 14.21 -18.75
N GLU A 137 -12.96 13.45 -17.88
CA GLU A 137 -14.42 13.50 -17.71
C GLU A 137 -14.91 14.89 -17.25
N ALA A 138 -14.08 15.63 -16.51
CA ALA A 138 -14.35 17.00 -16.09
C ALA A 138 -14.08 18.04 -17.19
N GLY A 139 -13.58 17.63 -18.36
CA GLY A 139 -13.21 18.54 -19.46
C GLY A 139 -11.96 19.37 -19.19
N HIS A 140 -11.04 18.90 -18.34
CA HIS A 140 -9.81 19.62 -18.05
C HIS A 140 -8.95 19.80 -19.32
N PRO A 141 -8.45 21.01 -19.63
CA PRO A 141 -7.77 21.29 -20.90
C PRO A 141 -6.37 20.63 -21.01
N ASP A 142 -5.77 20.26 -19.89
CA ASP A 142 -4.47 19.56 -19.84
C ASP A 142 -4.48 18.51 -18.71
N PRO A 143 -5.06 17.33 -18.91
CA PRO A 143 -5.22 16.31 -17.85
C PRO A 143 -3.90 15.58 -17.49
N ASP A 144 -2.80 15.91 -18.17
CA ASP A 144 -1.53 15.17 -18.11
C ASP A 144 -0.46 15.88 -17.28
N ARG A 145 -0.73 17.14 -16.95
CA ARG A 145 0.24 18.10 -16.44
C ARG A 145 -0.16 18.64 -15.08
#